data_AF-A0A445BP58-F1
#
_entry.id   AF-A0A445BP58-F1
#
_cell.length_a   1.000
_cell.length_b   1.000
_cell.length_c   1.000
_cell.angle_alpha   90.00
_cell.angle_beta   90.00
_cell.angle_gamma   90.00
#
_symmetry.space_group_name_H-M   'P 1'
#
loop_
_entity.id
_entity.type
_entity.pdbx_description
1 polymer ?
#
loop_
_entity_poly.entity_id
_entity_poly.type
_entity_poly.pdbx_seq_one_letter_code
_entity_poly.pdbx_strand_id
1 'polypeptide(L)'
;MALSVVASSSSSYSQISVTRQYDVFISFRGEDTRNSFTSHLHSALRRNQIETFIDYRIQKGGAIWNELVEAIRDSNLFLVIFSENYASSKWCLRELVEIMECKKKNENVIVIPVFYRIEPTHVRKQTGSYQKVFAEHQRSTDRKEVQQWRTALTEAANLSGFHCDYHRYLNVF
;
A
#
# COMPACT_ATOMS: atom_id res chain seq x y z
N MET A 1 -29.81 -43.34 -37.89
CA MET A 1 -29.44 -41.96 -37.53
C MET A 1 -30.08 -41.68 -36.18
N ALA A 2 -29.28 -41.66 -35.12
CA ALA A 2 -28.97 -40.45 -34.33
C ALA A 2 -30.08 -40.21 -33.26
N LEU A 3 -29.82 -39.92 -31.99
CA LEU A 3 -28.68 -39.28 -31.33
C LEU A 3 -28.52 -39.85 -29.91
N SER A 4 -27.27 -40.10 -29.52
CA SER A 4 -26.87 -40.29 -28.13
C SER A 4 -26.79 -38.93 -27.44
N VAL A 5 -27.51 -38.76 -26.33
CA VAL A 5 -27.40 -37.57 -25.47
C VAL A 5 -26.30 -37.84 -24.46
N VAL A 6 -25.16 -37.19 -24.62
CA VAL A 6 -24.10 -37.15 -23.59
C VAL A 6 -24.48 -36.09 -22.56
N ALA A 7 -24.72 -36.51 -21.32
CA ALA A 7 -24.86 -35.60 -20.20
C ALA A 7 -23.47 -35.06 -19.85
N SER A 8 -23.22 -33.79 -20.13
CA SER A 8 -22.00 -33.10 -19.72
C SER A 8 -22.02 -32.91 -18.20
N SER A 9 -21.15 -33.62 -17.50
CA SER A 9 -20.86 -33.39 -16.10
C SER A 9 -20.19 -32.02 -15.95
N SER A 10 -20.92 -31.05 -15.39
CA SER A 10 -20.33 -29.79 -14.95
C SER A 10 -19.43 -30.07 -13.75
N SER A 11 -18.11 -30.13 -14.00
CA SER A 11 -17.14 -30.10 -12.92
C SER A 11 -17.27 -28.74 -12.22
N SER A 12 -17.94 -28.75 -11.08
CA SER A 12 -17.92 -27.61 -10.17
C SER A 12 -16.49 -27.55 -9.64
N TYR A 13 -15.65 -26.75 -10.28
CA TYR A 13 -14.37 -26.36 -9.73
C TYR A 13 -14.70 -25.56 -8.49
N SER A 14 -14.73 -26.23 -7.34
CA SER A 14 -14.75 -25.59 -6.03
C SER A 14 -13.47 -24.78 -5.96
N GLN A 15 -13.55 -23.53 -6.43
CA GLN A 15 -12.57 -22.51 -6.14
C GLN A 15 -12.50 -22.50 -4.62
N ILE A 16 -11.39 -23.01 -4.07
CA ILE A 16 -11.03 -22.77 -2.69
C ILE A 16 -10.96 -21.26 -2.59
N SER A 17 -12.04 -20.64 -2.11
CA SER A 17 -12.02 -19.25 -1.70
C SER A 17 -11.08 -19.24 -0.50
N VAL A 18 -9.81 -18.94 -0.74
CA VAL A 18 -8.92 -18.50 0.33
C VAL A 18 -9.66 -17.32 0.93
N THR A 19 -10.22 -17.50 2.11
CA THR A 19 -10.93 -16.46 2.84
C THR A 19 -9.90 -15.40 3.16
N ARG A 20 -9.82 -14.37 2.32
CA ARG A 20 -8.96 -13.22 2.58
C ARG A 20 -9.46 -12.58 3.87
N GLN A 21 -8.56 -12.43 4.83
CA GLN A 21 -8.91 -11.83 6.11
C GLN A 21 -9.19 -10.32 5.97
N TYR A 22 -8.57 -9.68 4.97
CA TYR A 22 -8.69 -8.24 4.72
C TYR A 22 -8.88 -7.98 3.23
N ASP A 23 -9.75 -7.01 2.92
CA ASP A 23 -9.99 -6.52 1.56
C ASP A 23 -8.94 -5.47 1.15
N VAL A 24 -8.50 -4.64 2.12
CA VAL A 24 -7.60 -3.51 1.86
C VAL A 24 -6.51 -3.43 2.91
N PHE A 25 -5.26 -3.29 2.47
CA PHE A 25 -4.14 -2.93 3.34
C PHE A 25 -3.89 -1.41 3.29
N ILE A 26 -3.84 -0.75 4.44
CA ILE A 26 -3.56 0.70 4.55
C ILE A 26 -2.16 0.92 5.14
N SER A 27 -1.23 1.39 4.31
CA SER A 27 0.10 1.86 4.75
C SER A 27 0.10 3.38 4.90
N PHE A 28 0.56 3.87 6.04
CA PHE A 28 0.54 5.30 6.36
C PHE A 28 1.56 5.66 7.44
N ARG A 29 1.87 6.95 7.54
CA ARG A 29 2.64 7.48 8.67
C ARG A 29 1.71 7.75 9.85
N GLY A 30 1.78 6.91 10.88
CA GLY A 30 0.93 7.05 12.06
C GLY A 30 1.05 8.39 12.79
N GLU A 31 2.23 9.01 12.78
CA GLU A 31 2.45 10.34 13.37
C GLU A 31 1.67 11.44 12.62
N ASP A 32 1.50 11.31 11.31
CA ASP A 32 0.90 12.36 10.47
C ASP A 32 -0.63 12.21 10.41
N THR A 33 -1.15 10.98 10.28
CA THR A 33 -2.55 10.77 9.86
C THR A 33 -3.38 9.83 10.73
N ARG A 34 -2.82 9.18 11.76
CA ARG A 34 -3.53 8.12 12.54
C ARG A 34 -4.86 8.59 13.11
N ASN A 35 -4.85 9.71 13.83
CA ASN A 35 -6.02 10.21 14.57
C ASN A 35 -6.85 11.21 13.74
N SER A 36 -6.52 11.40 12.46
CA SER A 36 -7.14 12.39 11.59
C SER A 36 -7.66 11.75 10.30
N PHE A 37 -6.89 11.79 9.22
CA PHE A 37 -7.31 11.30 7.91
C PHE A 37 -7.53 9.78 7.91
N THR A 38 -6.59 9.01 8.45
CA THR A 38 -6.63 7.54 8.39
C THR A 38 -7.75 6.97 9.27
N SER A 39 -8.01 7.52 10.45
CA SER A 39 -9.12 7.08 11.31
C SER A 39 -10.48 7.28 10.64
N HIS A 40 -10.69 8.42 9.95
CA HIS A 40 -11.91 8.67 9.21
C HIS A 40 -12.05 7.78 7.98
N LEU A 41 -10.97 7.58 7.22
CA LEU A 41 -10.94 6.68 6.07
C LEU A 41 -11.29 5.24 6.49
N HIS A 42 -10.64 4.73 7.54
CA HIS A 42 -10.96 3.42 8.11
C HIS A 42 -12.42 3.31 8.53
N SER A 43 -12.93 4.30 9.27
CA SER A 43 -14.32 4.31 9.71
C SER A 43 -15.31 4.33 8.54
N ALA A 44 -14.96 5.00 7.43
CA ALA A 44 -15.76 4.99 6.22
C ALA A 44 -15.74 3.63 5.51
N LEU A 45 -14.56 3.00 5.37
CA LEU A 45 -14.43 1.66 4.78
C LEU A 45 -15.21 0.61 5.59
N ARG A 46 -15.05 0.63 6.92
CA ARG A 46 -15.77 -0.28 7.82
C ARG A 46 -17.29 -0.12 7.75
N ARG A 47 -17.80 1.11 7.65
CA ARG A 47 -19.25 1.36 7.45
C ARG A 47 -19.78 0.78 6.13
N ASN A 48 -18.91 0.56 5.15
CA ASN A 48 -19.23 -0.07 3.88
C ASN A 48 -18.85 -1.56 3.85
N GLN A 49 -18.60 -2.18 5.01
CA GLN A 49 -18.28 -3.61 5.14
C GLN A 49 -17.00 -4.02 4.39
N ILE A 50 -16.06 -3.08 4.21
CA ILE A 50 -14.73 -3.34 3.66
C ILE A 50 -13.79 -3.57 4.85
N GLU A 51 -13.26 -4.79 4.97
CA GLU A 51 -12.35 -5.17 6.04
C GLU A 51 -10.94 -4.69 5.73
N THR A 52 -10.31 -3.97 6.67
CA THR A 52 -9.03 -3.30 6.41
C THR A 52 -7.95 -3.80 7.35
N PHE A 53 -6.80 -4.21 6.81
CA PHE A 53 -5.59 -4.29 7.61
C PHE A 53 -5.01 -2.89 7.72
N ILE A 54 -4.87 -2.39 8.94
CA ILE A 54 -4.26 -1.09 9.19
C ILE A 54 -2.99 -1.30 9.98
N ASP A 55 -1.87 -0.80 9.46
CA ASP A 55 -0.63 -0.78 10.21
C ASP A 55 -0.68 0.30 11.31
N TYR A 56 -1.45 0.05 12.36
CA TYR A 56 -1.48 0.90 13.55
C TYR A 56 -0.21 0.75 14.39
N ARG A 57 0.72 -0.16 14.06
CA ARG A 57 1.68 -0.69 15.05
C ARG A 57 2.70 0.39 15.48
N ILE A 58 2.61 0.75 16.75
CA ILE A 58 3.53 1.66 17.46
C ILE A 58 4.74 0.88 18.01
N GLN A 59 4.62 -0.44 18.21
CA GLN A 59 5.67 -1.27 18.84
C GLN A 59 6.40 -2.15 17.82
N LYS A 60 7.73 -2.05 17.82
CA LYS A 60 8.64 -2.69 16.87
C LYS A 60 9.20 -3.99 17.46
N GLY A 61 9.14 -5.09 16.70
CA GLY A 61 9.77 -6.37 17.00
C GLY A 61 9.81 -7.29 15.76
N GLY A 62 10.66 -8.31 15.76
CA GLY A 62 10.86 -9.20 14.60
C GLY A 62 9.66 -10.09 14.25
N ALA A 63 8.95 -10.62 15.25
CA ALA A 63 7.74 -11.41 15.03
C ALA A 63 6.61 -10.59 14.37
N ILE A 64 6.54 -9.30 14.69
CA ILE A 64 5.57 -8.34 14.15
C ILE A 64 5.81 -8.10 12.65
N TRP A 65 7.07 -8.18 12.18
CA TRP A 65 7.39 -8.01 10.76
C TRP A 65 6.90 -9.17 9.91
N ASN A 66 7.03 -10.41 10.37
CA ASN A 66 6.62 -11.58 9.59
C ASN A 66 5.10 -11.61 9.36
N GLU A 67 4.30 -11.38 10.41
CA GLU A 67 2.84 -11.27 10.30
C GLU A 67 2.43 -10.15 9.33
N LEU A 68 3.15 -9.02 9.36
CA LEU A 68 2.88 -7.89 8.48
C LEU A 68 3.19 -8.24 7.02
N VAL A 69 4.32 -8.89 6.75
CA VAL A 69 4.69 -9.33 5.41
C VAL A 69 3.72 -10.36 4.87
N GLU A 70 3.22 -11.28 5.71
CA GLU A 70 2.16 -12.22 5.35
C GLU A 70 0.86 -11.48 5.00
N ALA A 71 0.42 -10.55 5.85
CA ALA A 71 -0.77 -9.73 5.57
C ALA A 71 -0.63 -8.91 4.28
N ILE A 72 0.56 -8.37 3.98
CA ILE A 72 0.84 -7.72 2.70
C ILE A 72 0.70 -8.73 1.56
N ARG A 73 1.31 -9.92 1.65
CA ARG A 73 1.27 -10.92 0.58
C ARG A 73 -0.12 -11.48 0.32
N ASP A 74 -0.98 -11.53 1.33
CA ASP A 74 -2.36 -12.00 1.22
C ASP A 74 -3.34 -10.92 0.71
N SER A 75 -2.90 -9.66 0.69
CA SER A 75 -3.68 -8.51 0.22
C SER A 75 -3.51 -8.27 -1.27
N ASN A 76 -4.59 -7.91 -1.97
CA ASN A 76 -4.56 -7.54 -3.39
C ASN A 76 -4.86 -6.05 -3.63
N LEU A 77 -5.30 -5.31 -2.62
CA LEU A 77 -5.59 -3.88 -2.72
C LEU A 77 -4.88 -3.12 -1.60
N PHE A 78 -4.05 -2.16 -2.00
CA PHE A 78 -3.24 -1.36 -1.09
C PHE A 78 -3.59 0.11 -1.24
N LEU A 79 -3.88 0.77 -0.12
CA LEU A 79 -3.93 2.22 -0.01
C LEU A 79 -2.64 2.71 0.65
N VAL A 80 -1.82 3.44 -0.10
CA VAL A 80 -0.56 4.00 0.42
C VAL A 80 -0.72 5.50 0.62
N ILE A 81 -0.81 5.93 1.88
CA ILE A 81 -1.05 7.32 2.24
C ILE A 81 0.29 8.03 2.44
N PHE A 82 0.80 8.63 1.38
CA PHE A 82 1.97 9.50 1.45
C PHE A 82 1.64 10.80 2.15
N SER A 83 2.50 11.18 3.09
CA SER A 83 2.38 12.36 3.95
C SER A 83 3.77 12.94 4.19
N GLU A 84 3.85 14.16 4.74
CA GLU A 84 5.09 14.92 4.88
C GLU A 84 6.25 14.13 5.50
N ASN A 85 5.97 13.28 6.50
CA ASN A 85 6.98 12.52 7.24
C ASN A 85 6.97 11.02 6.92
N TYR A 86 6.26 10.55 5.89
CA TYR A 86 6.20 9.12 5.53
C TYR A 86 7.60 8.52 5.36
N ALA A 87 8.48 9.20 4.60
CA ALA A 87 9.83 8.71 4.33
C ALA A 87 10.75 8.70 5.57
N SER A 88 10.39 9.37 6.66
CA SER A 88 11.19 9.32 7.90
C SER A 88 11.14 7.95 8.57
N SER A 89 10.08 7.19 8.32
CA SER A 89 9.89 5.85 8.87
C SER A 89 10.52 4.80 7.97
N LYS A 90 11.68 4.24 8.39
CA LYS A 90 12.27 3.06 7.72
C LYS A 90 11.26 1.91 7.57
N TRP A 91 10.31 1.80 8.49
CA TRP A 91 9.25 0.79 8.43
C TRP A 91 8.29 1.04 7.27
N CYS A 92 7.73 2.24 7.16
CA CYS A 92 6.83 2.60 6.05
C CYS A 92 7.52 2.45 4.69
N LEU A 93 8.84 2.69 4.64
CA LEU A 93 9.64 2.46 3.43
C LEU A 93 9.85 0.98 3.10
N ARG A 94 10.07 0.12 4.10
CA ARG A 94 10.16 -1.33 3.89
C ARG A 94 8.83 -1.95 3.48
N GLU A 95 7.73 -1.52 4.11
CA GLU A 95 6.37 -1.89 3.68
C GLU A 95 6.13 -1.56 2.22
N LEU A 96 6.47 -0.32 1.82
CA LEU A 96 6.30 0.11 0.43
C LEU A 96 7.10 -0.77 -0.54
N VAL A 97 8.31 -1.18 -0.18
CA VAL A 97 9.10 -2.11 -1.01
C VAL A 97 8.37 -3.44 -1.17
N GLU A 98 7.89 -4.06 -0.08
CA GLU A 98 7.16 -5.34 -0.17
C GLU A 98 5.86 -5.20 -0.99
N ILE A 99 5.10 -4.12 -0.80
CA ILE A 99 3.88 -3.83 -1.57
C ILE A 99 4.18 -3.73 -3.07
N MET A 100 5.23 -2.98 -3.44
CA MET A 100 5.60 -2.80 -4.84
C MET A 100 6.20 -4.08 -5.45
N GLU A 101 6.86 -4.91 -4.66
CA GLU A 101 7.30 -6.25 -5.09
C GLU A 101 6.10 -7.19 -5.33
N CYS A 102 5.08 -7.17 -4.49
CA CYS A 102 3.81 -7.88 -4.73
C CYS A 102 3.17 -7.42 -6.03
N LYS A 103 3.11 -6.10 -6.27
CA LYS A 103 2.58 -5.53 -7.52
C LYS A 103 3.36 -5.98 -8.76
N LYS A 104 4.69 -6.06 -8.68
CA LYS A 104 5.54 -6.53 -9.79
C LYS A 104 5.31 -8.00 -10.14
N LYS A 105 5.02 -8.82 -9.13
CA LYS A 105 4.85 -10.28 -9.29
C LYS A 105 3.45 -10.69 -9.69
N ASN A 106 2.44 -9.86 -9.42
CA ASN A 106 1.04 -10.18 -9.65
C ASN A 106 0.28 -8.97 -10.20
N GLU A 107 -0.16 -9.04 -11.45
CA GLU A 107 -0.92 -7.98 -12.12
C GLU A 107 -2.27 -7.67 -11.45
N ASN A 108 -2.84 -8.62 -10.70
CA ASN A 108 -4.09 -8.44 -9.95
C ASN A 108 -3.91 -7.58 -8.70
N VAL A 109 -2.67 -7.25 -8.32
CA VAL A 109 -2.39 -6.36 -7.20
C VAL A 109 -2.59 -4.89 -7.61
N ILE A 110 -3.53 -4.26 -6.93
CA ILE A 110 -3.89 -2.86 -7.10
C ILE A 110 -3.24 -2.06 -5.98
N VAL A 111 -2.46 -1.03 -6.35
CA VAL A 111 -1.87 -0.08 -5.40
C VAL A 111 -2.39 1.30 -5.77
N ILE A 112 -3.03 1.96 -4.81
CA ILE A 112 -3.61 3.29 -4.97
C ILE A 112 -2.85 4.25 -4.05
N PRO A 113 -1.99 5.12 -4.60
CA PRO A 113 -1.34 6.15 -3.81
C PRO A 113 -2.34 7.26 -3.45
N VAL A 114 -2.29 7.71 -2.20
CA VAL A 114 -3.02 8.88 -1.69
C VAL A 114 -1.99 9.88 -1.20
N PHE A 115 -1.94 11.04 -1.85
CA PHE A 115 -1.02 12.13 -1.55
C PHE A 115 -1.68 13.10 -0.57
N TYR A 116 -1.49 12.89 0.73
CA TYR A 116 -2.07 13.69 1.79
C TYR A 116 -1.19 14.88 2.14
N ARG A 117 -1.62 16.08 1.73
CA ARG A 117 -0.92 17.36 1.97
C ARG A 117 0.55 17.33 1.55
N ILE A 118 0.84 16.60 0.48
CA ILE A 118 2.17 16.49 -0.11
C ILE A 118 2.05 16.42 -1.63
N GLU A 119 2.90 17.17 -2.32
CA GLU A 119 2.98 17.11 -3.78
C GLU A 119 3.47 15.73 -4.25
N PRO A 120 2.80 15.09 -5.23
CA PRO A 120 3.27 13.82 -5.79
C PRO A 120 4.71 13.88 -6.31
N THR A 121 5.14 15.06 -6.79
CA THR A 121 6.50 15.28 -7.28
C THR A 121 7.55 15.19 -6.16
N HIS A 122 7.22 15.61 -4.94
CA HIS A 122 8.10 15.45 -3.77
C HIS A 122 8.30 13.98 -3.43
N VAL A 123 7.25 13.17 -3.51
CA VAL A 123 7.34 11.71 -3.31
C VAL A 123 8.16 11.06 -4.43
N ARG A 124 7.83 11.37 -5.69
CA ARG A 124 8.43 10.79 -6.89
C ARG A 124 9.92 11.09 -7.04
N LYS A 125 10.33 12.33 -6.73
CA LYS A 125 11.73 12.78 -6.87
C LYS A 125 12.47 12.79 -5.53
N GLN A 126 11.79 12.43 -4.44
CA GLN A 126 12.30 12.53 -3.07
C GLN A 126 12.89 13.91 -2.75
N THR A 127 12.16 14.97 -3.15
CA THR A 127 12.47 16.38 -2.88
C THR A 127 11.62 16.93 -1.72
N GLY A 128 11.79 18.21 -1.36
CA GLY A 128 11.06 18.81 -0.24
C GLY A 128 11.47 18.19 1.09
N SER A 129 10.50 17.83 1.95
CA SER A 129 10.77 17.19 3.25
C SER A 129 11.56 15.88 3.11
N TYR A 130 11.36 15.15 2.01
CA TYR A 130 12.01 13.85 1.79
C TYR A 130 13.51 14.00 1.49
N GLN A 131 13.96 15.14 0.97
CA GLN A 131 15.35 15.36 0.60
C GLN A 131 16.28 15.24 1.82
N LYS A 132 15.94 15.93 2.91
CA LYS A 132 16.72 15.91 4.15
C LYS A 132 16.72 14.51 4.77
N VAL A 133 15.55 13.88 4.81
CA VAL A 133 15.37 12.53 5.35
C VAL A 133 16.23 11.51 4.60
N PHE A 134 16.25 11.55 3.26
CA PHE A 134 17.07 10.63 2.49
C PHE A 134 18.58 10.89 2.63
N ALA A 135 19.00 12.14 2.88
CA ALA A 135 20.40 12.42 3.21
C ALA A 135 20.81 11.77 4.55
N GLU A 136 19.91 11.72 5.53
CA GLU A 136 20.13 11.04 6.82
C GLU A 136 20.14 9.50 6.67
N HIS A 137 19.21 8.95 5.89
CA HIS A 137 19.18 7.50 5.62
C HIS A 137 20.44 7.02 4.90
N GLN A 138 20.96 7.78 3.92
CA GLN A 138 22.20 7.45 3.21
C GLN A 138 23.43 7.36 4.12
N ARG A 139 23.43 8.05 5.27
CA ARG A 139 24.53 8.00 6.24
C ARG A 139 24.42 6.83 7.21
N SER A 140 23.21 6.31 7.43
CA SER A 140 22.89 5.41 8.56
C SER A 140 22.31 4.05 8.13
N THR A 141 22.23 3.79 6.82
CA THR A 141 21.58 2.61 6.25
C THR A 141 22.37 2.11 5.04
N ASP A 142 22.29 0.81 4.77
CA ASP A 142 22.91 0.22 3.58
C ASP A 142 22.45 0.91 2.29
N ARG A 143 23.39 1.13 1.36
CA ARG A 143 23.11 1.86 0.12
C ARG A 143 22.10 1.12 -0.76
N LYS A 144 22.10 -0.21 -0.78
CA LYS A 144 21.15 -1.00 -1.58
C LYS A 144 19.74 -0.86 -1.01
N GLU A 145 19.60 -0.91 0.31
CA GLU A 145 18.31 -0.72 0.98
C GLU A 145 17.74 0.68 0.69
N VAL A 146 18.55 1.73 0.82
CA VAL A 146 18.12 3.10 0.48
C VAL A 146 17.73 3.22 -0.99
N GLN A 147 18.44 2.53 -1.89
CA GLN A 147 18.10 2.53 -3.32
C GLN A 147 16.77 1.84 -3.59
N GLN A 148 16.47 0.73 -2.91
CA GLN A 148 15.16 0.05 -3.00
C GLN A 148 14.03 0.98 -2.57
N TRP A 149 14.22 1.73 -1.47
CA TRP A 149 13.23 2.72 -1.01
C TRP A 149 12.97 3.82 -2.04
N ARG A 150 14.03 4.35 -2.67
CA ARG A 150 13.90 5.36 -3.73
C ARG A 150 13.13 4.83 -4.92
N THR A 151 13.45 3.63 -5.37
CA THR A 151 12.77 2.98 -6.49
C THR A 151 11.29 2.78 -6.17
N ALA A 152 10.96 2.22 -5.00
CA ALA A 152 9.58 1.96 -4.60
C ALA A 152 8.74 3.25 -4.48
N LEU A 153 9.30 4.32 -3.89
CA LEU A 153 8.63 5.64 -3.86
C LEU A 153 8.38 6.21 -5.25
N THR A 154 9.37 6.09 -6.13
CA THR A 154 9.28 6.61 -7.50
C THR A 154 8.21 5.86 -8.29
N GLU A 155 8.22 4.53 -8.24
CA GLU A 155 7.24 3.69 -8.92
C GLU A 155 5.83 3.90 -8.37
N ALA A 156 5.66 3.89 -7.05
CA ALA A 156 4.36 4.11 -6.42
C ALA A 156 3.79 5.50 -6.75
N ALA A 157 4.62 6.55 -6.76
CA ALA A 157 4.20 7.92 -7.12
C ALA A 157 3.99 8.14 -8.63
N ASN A 158 4.23 7.13 -9.46
CA ASN A 158 3.88 7.11 -10.88
C ASN A 158 2.54 6.39 -11.13
N LEU A 159 1.94 5.76 -10.13
CA LEU A 159 0.61 5.16 -10.23
C LEU A 159 -0.47 6.23 -10.12
N SER A 160 -1.61 6.00 -10.78
CA SER A 160 -2.79 6.86 -10.66
C SER A 160 -3.37 6.78 -9.24
N GLY A 161 -3.66 7.93 -8.65
CA GLY A 161 -4.11 8.02 -7.26
C GLY A 161 -4.87 9.29 -6.94
N PHE A 162 -5.01 9.58 -5.65
CA PHE A 162 -5.78 10.71 -5.15
C PHE A 162 -4.89 11.76 -4.48
N HIS A 163 -5.21 13.03 -4.70
CA HIS A 163 -4.57 14.14 -4.02
C HIS A 163 -5.51 14.73 -2.97
N CYS A 164 -5.00 14.95 -1.76
CA CYS A 164 -5.74 15.49 -0.63
C CYS A 164 -5.02 16.72 -0.10
N ASP A 165 -5.22 17.85 -0.77
CA ASP A 165 -4.66 19.15 -0.39
C ASP A 165 -5.72 20.07 0.25
N TYR A 166 -5.26 21.19 0.82
CA TYR A 166 -6.10 22.23 1.43
C TYR A 166 -7.06 22.89 0.42
N HIS A 167 -6.68 22.92 -0.86
CA HIS A 167 -7.54 23.40 -1.93
C HIS A 167 -8.18 22.22 -2.65
N ARG A 168 -9.44 21.96 -2.30
CA ARG A 168 -10.24 20.86 -2.81
C ARG A 168 -10.70 21.09 -4.27
N TYR A 169 -9.78 21.37 -5.18
CA TYR A 169 -10.05 21.42 -6.61
C TYR A 169 -8.75 21.10 -7.34
N LEU A 170 -8.60 19.86 -7.80
CA LEU A 170 -8.12 19.50 -9.13
C LEU A 170 -7.94 17.97 -9.16
N ASN A 171 -8.76 17.33 -9.99
CA ASN A 171 -8.65 15.92 -10.34
C ASN A 171 -7.41 15.68 -11.20
N VAL A 172 -6.68 14.61 -10.86
CA VAL A 172 -5.91 13.67 -11.70
C VAL A 172 -4.85 14.21 -12.67
N PHE A 173 -3.62 13.69 -12.52
CA PHE A 173 -2.71 13.30 -13.62
C PHE A 173 -2.20 11.88 -13.36
#